data_AF-A0A956GL99-F1
#
_entry.id   AF-A0A956GL99-F1
#
_cell.length_a   1.000
_cell.length_b   1.000
_cell.length_c   1.000
_cell.angle_alpha   90.00
_cell.angle_beta   90.00
_cell.angle_gamma   90.00
#
_symmetry.space_group_name_H-M   'P 1'
#
loop_
_entity.id
_entity.type
_entity.pdbx_description
1 polymer ?
#
loop_
_entity_poly.entity_id
_entity_poly.type
_entity_poly.pdbx_seq_one_letter_code
_entity_poly.pdbx_strand_id
1 'polypeptide(L)'
;MHVFRATLAVVAALVLGAGCGDDKPKEKKTDPVDETPALAMPAIGVPAVKQMNFIYGDGEKAYDKAQAAYKKKDWAAVKAACEEALSKDPGHLEAHRLLGTALAQLGDLDGATGHLVTAVAGDFVRWGPKLLEDKDLAAYLASPQGKALFGLHAKMKAAAEAKIAGGLWLLGRRGAFKWPSKKGNQWAATRGELYAYDAEDKTFIRLTHTDHEVAAWLPSPGGDEIALVGYDRVDMPDPRAQGGKLAKTTPPILARAWVETIDPRTFEPRGKRATFTKVRGLSVYYGVGGQLLVDTLKPSGRWTVTESGTWSIDPSTGKTAKSQAKADPASGTVRVTLDEAAAWAPPRGLKMSRSPADPILATEITIDATGRTISVPESGLAPAGNVRLNPGGTRLAFSTFADPCSKDGAKPSIYMADTKTGQLKHLLTAASRFGLRWLDDDHLVYEDDAGALRIVDATAGRESGKITEKAGLALAALSSTAKPICTKEPEVVEADDGSEGEGDDGGGDASDGGDGGDGAGSGTGSGSGSGDAPAATP
;
A
#
# COMPACT_ATOMS: atom_id res chain seq x y z
N MET A 1 -7.30 17.55 -9.08
CA MET A 1 -6.40 17.91 -10.18
C MET A 1 -7.25 18.10 -11.42
N HIS A 2 -7.43 19.33 -11.90
CA HIS A 2 -8.14 19.60 -13.16
C HIS A 2 -7.09 19.86 -14.24
N VAL A 3 -7.11 19.08 -15.32
CA VAL A 3 -6.20 19.24 -16.46
C VAL A 3 -7.01 19.66 -17.67
N PHE A 4 -6.73 20.87 -18.15
CA PHE A 4 -7.15 21.36 -19.46
C PHE A 4 -6.43 20.55 -20.56
N ARG A 5 -7.19 19.93 -21.45
CA ARG A 5 -6.69 19.37 -22.72
C ARG A 5 -6.56 20.50 -23.75
N ALA A 6 -5.36 20.75 -24.24
CA ALA A 6 -5.14 21.57 -25.43
C ALA A 6 -4.62 20.68 -26.57
N THR A 7 -5.39 20.63 -27.65
CA THR A 7 -5.13 19.84 -28.86
C THR A 7 -4.10 20.55 -29.74
N LEU A 8 -3.00 19.89 -30.09
CA LEU A 8 -1.98 20.42 -31.00
C LEU A 8 -2.16 19.80 -32.39
N ALA A 9 -2.46 20.63 -33.40
CA ALA A 9 -2.50 20.24 -34.80
C ALA A 9 -1.12 20.46 -35.45
N VAL A 10 -0.59 19.42 -36.12
CA VAL A 10 0.65 19.48 -36.90
C VAL A 10 0.31 19.68 -38.37
N VAL A 11 0.83 20.75 -38.98
CA VAL A 11 0.81 20.98 -40.43
C VAL A 11 2.18 20.63 -40.99
N ALA A 12 2.24 19.65 -41.89
CA ALA A 12 3.42 19.32 -42.67
C ALA A 12 3.39 20.09 -44.00
N ALA A 13 4.49 20.76 -44.35
CA ALA A 13 4.69 21.36 -45.66
C ALA A 13 5.89 20.71 -46.36
N LEU A 14 5.60 20.07 -47.49
CA LEU A 14 6.52 19.47 -48.45
C LEU A 14 6.92 20.53 -49.48
N VAL A 15 8.22 20.67 -49.78
CA VAL A 15 8.70 21.42 -50.95
C VAL A 15 9.65 20.53 -51.75
N LEU A 16 9.26 20.27 -52.99
CA LEU A 16 10.07 19.67 -54.05
C LEU A 16 10.81 20.77 -54.82
N GLY A 17 12.08 20.52 -55.15
CA GLY A 17 12.86 21.34 -56.08
C GLY A 17 13.80 20.45 -56.88
N ALA A 18 13.57 20.38 -58.20
CA ALA A 18 14.34 19.59 -59.15
C ALA A 18 15.57 20.37 -59.68
N GLY A 19 16.65 19.66 -59.96
CA GLY A 19 17.80 20.16 -60.73
C GLY A 19 18.61 19.00 -61.27
N CYS A 20 18.55 18.77 -62.59
CA CYS A 20 19.38 17.81 -63.31
C CYS A 20 20.73 18.46 -63.67
N GLY A 21 21.83 17.76 -63.41
CA GLY A 21 23.18 18.11 -63.85
C GLY A 21 24.04 16.86 -63.82
N ASP A 22 24.43 16.38 -65.00
CA ASP A 22 25.29 15.21 -65.22
C ASP A 22 26.72 15.49 -64.73
N ASP A 23 27.07 14.94 -63.58
CA ASP A 23 28.45 14.72 -63.15
C ASP A 23 28.54 13.32 -62.53
N LYS A 24 29.43 12.47 -63.07
CA LYS A 24 29.66 11.11 -62.57
C LYS A 24 30.03 11.16 -61.08
N PRO A 25 29.29 10.50 -60.17
CA PRO A 25 29.63 10.51 -58.77
C PRO A 25 30.89 9.67 -58.56
N LYS A 26 31.94 10.28 -58.03
CA LYS A 26 32.98 9.54 -57.31
C LYS A 26 32.27 8.79 -56.18
N GLU A 27 32.49 7.49 -56.06
CA GLU A 27 32.09 6.71 -54.89
C GLU A 27 32.63 7.40 -53.64
N LYS A 28 31.76 8.15 -52.95
CA LYS A 28 31.96 8.45 -51.54
C LYS A 28 31.92 7.10 -50.86
N LYS A 29 33.01 6.71 -50.20
CA LYS A 29 32.94 5.75 -49.10
C LYS A 29 31.82 6.23 -48.20
N THR A 30 30.71 5.51 -48.20
CA THR A 30 29.69 5.66 -47.16
C THR A 30 30.40 5.35 -45.86
N ASP A 31 30.57 6.36 -45.02
CA ASP A 31 30.81 6.15 -43.61
C ASP A 31 29.78 5.11 -43.14
N PRO A 32 30.16 4.15 -42.27
CA PRO A 32 29.22 3.18 -41.77
C PRO A 32 28.03 3.96 -41.21
N VAL A 33 26.86 3.79 -41.82
CA VAL A 33 25.62 4.29 -41.25
C VAL A 33 25.54 3.61 -39.90
N ASP A 34 25.66 4.39 -38.84
CA ASP A 34 25.56 3.97 -37.45
C ASP A 34 24.08 3.54 -37.25
N GLU A 35 23.71 2.38 -37.82
CA GLU A 35 22.37 1.81 -37.76
C GLU A 35 22.10 1.45 -36.31
N THR A 36 21.55 2.43 -35.60
CA THR A 36 21.16 2.30 -34.20
C THR A 36 20.08 1.21 -34.14
N PRO A 37 20.29 0.11 -33.41
CA PRO A 37 19.33 -0.99 -33.36
C PRO A 37 17.95 -0.51 -32.92
N ALA A 38 16.90 -0.90 -33.65
CA ALA A 38 15.54 -0.56 -33.28
C ALA A 38 15.07 -1.43 -32.10
N LEU A 39 15.03 -0.85 -30.90
CA LEU A 39 14.52 -1.54 -29.72
C LEU A 39 12.99 -1.47 -29.67
N ALA A 40 12.36 -2.61 -29.42
CA ALA A 40 10.93 -2.70 -29.19
C ALA A 40 10.54 -2.06 -27.85
N MET A 41 9.36 -1.43 -27.80
CA MET A 41 8.82 -0.85 -26.57
C MET A 41 8.30 -1.96 -25.65
N PRO A 42 8.82 -2.12 -24.42
CA PRO A 42 8.28 -3.06 -23.45
C PRO A 42 7.00 -2.52 -22.80
N ALA A 43 6.24 -3.41 -22.14
CA ALA A 43 5.17 -3.00 -21.24
C ALA A 43 5.76 -2.22 -20.05
N ILE A 44 5.09 -1.15 -19.65
CA ILE A 44 5.51 -0.30 -18.52
C ILE A 44 4.80 -0.74 -17.23
N GLY A 45 5.59 -0.92 -16.18
CA GLY A 45 5.15 -1.44 -14.89
C GLY A 45 5.16 -2.97 -14.83
N VAL A 46 4.65 -3.51 -13.73
CA VAL A 46 4.55 -4.95 -13.48
C VAL A 46 3.09 -5.40 -13.47
N PRO A 47 2.75 -6.61 -13.96
CA PRO A 47 1.37 -7.11 -13.94
C PRO A 47 0.83 -7.43 -12.54
N ALA A 48 1.70 -7.54 -11.53
CA ALA A 48 1.29 -7.82 -10.16
C ALA A 48 2.26 -7.24 -9.12
N VAL A 49 1.72 -6.69 -8.03
CA VAL A 49 2.49 -6.09 -6.93
C VAL A 49 3.42 -7.10 -6.27
N LYS A 50 3.03 -8.40 -6.21
CA LYS A 50 3.90 -9.46 -5.67
C LYS A 50 5.23 -9.62 -6.39
N GLN A 51 5.36 -9.16 -7.64
CA GLN A 51 6.64 -9.18 -8.36
C GLN A 51 7.65 -8.20 -7.75
N MET A 52 7.19 -7.22 -6.98
CA MET A 52 8.05 -6.30 -6.22
C MET A 52 8.54 -6.91 -4.88
N ASN A 53 8.43 -8.23 -4.69
CA ASN A 53 8.84 -8.93 -3.47
C ASN A 53 10.25 -9.53 -3.53
N PHE A 54 11.03 -9.25 -4.59
CA PHE A 54 12.36 -9.84 -4.82
C PHE A 54 13.36 -9.66 -3.65
N ILE A 55 13.23 -8.59 -2.83
CA ILE A 55 14.08 -8.35 -1.64
C ILE A 55 13.93 -9.48 -0.61
N TYR A 56 12.87 -10.28 -0.69
CA TYR A 56 12.58 -11.39 0.22
C TYR A 56 12.13 -12.64 -0.55
N GLY A 57 12.46 -12.70 -1.84
CA GLY A 57 12.10 -13.79 -2.75
C GLY A 57 13.21 -14.82 -2.90
N ASP A 58 12.98 -15.84 -3.71
CA ASP A 58 13.92 -16.95 -3.88
C ASP A 58 15.28 -16.53 -4.45
N GLY A 59 15.33 -15.39 -5.16
CA GLY A 59 16.54 -14.77 -5.69
C GLY A 59 17.37 -13.94 -4.68
N GLU A 60 16.82 -13.58 -3.51
CA GLU A 60 17.41 -12.63 -2.54
C GLU A 60 18.88 -12.98 -2.22
N LYS A 61 19.14 -14.22 -1.78
CA LYS A 61 20.50 -14.64 -1.37
C LYS A 61 21.52 -14.57 -2.50
N ALA A 62 21.10 -14.83 -3.74
CA ALA A 62 21.98 -14.73 -4.89
C ALA A 62 22.22 -13.26 -5.25
N TYR A 63 21.19 -12.43 -5.14
CA TYR A 63 21.31 -10.99 -5.33
C TYR A 63 22.20 -10.31 -4.28
N ASP A 64 22.15 -10.72 -3.01
CA ASP A 64 23.07 -10.24 -1.96
C ASP A 64 24.54 -10.51 -2.32
N LYS A 65 24.84 -11.69 -2.89
CA LYS A 65 26.19 -12.00 -3.41
C LYS A 65 26.55 -11.06 -4.56
N ALA A 66 25.62 -10.78 -5.47
CA ALA A 66 25.84 -9.86 -6.57
C ALA A 66 26.14 -8.44 -6.07
N GLN A 67 25.41 -7.95 -5.06
CA GLN A 67 25.72 -6.66 -4.42
C GLN A 67 27.10 -6.65 -3.76
N ALA A 68 27.49 -7.73 -3.08
CA ALA A 68 28.81 -7.86 -2.47
C ALA A 68 29.94 -7.87 -3.51
N ALA A 69 29.74 -8.54 -4.65
CA ALA A 69 30.66 -8.53 -5.79
C ALA A 69 30.73 -7.15 -6.47
N TYR A 70 29.59 -6.48 -6.61
CA TYR A 70 29.51 -5.15 -7.22
C TYR A 70 30.28 -4.09 -6.44
N LYS A 71 30.25 -4.15 -5.10
CA LYS A 71 31.09 -3.29 -4.23
C LYS A 71 32.59 -3.43 -4.52
N LYS A 72 33.01 -4.61 -4.98
CA LYS A 72 34.40 -4.91 -5.38
C LYS A 72 34.65 -4.69 -6.88
N LYS A 73 33.60 -4.33 -7.64
CA LYS A 73 33.61 -4.21 -9.11
C LYS A 73 34.09 -5.49 -9.81
N ASP A 74 33.81 -6.64 -9.20
CA ASP A 74 34.06 -7.95 -9.80
C ASP A 74 32.89 -8.30 -10.73
N TRP A 75 32.96 -7.81 -11.96
CA TRP A 75 31.86 -7.89 -12.93
C TRP A 75 31.51 -9.33 -13.31
N ALA A 76 32.49 -10.23 -13.36
CA ALA A 76 32.26 -11.64 -13.64
C ALA A 76 31.46 -12.30 -12.51
N ALA A 77 31.82 -12.02 -11.25
CA ALA A 77 31.07 -12.51 -10.09
C ALA A 77 29.68 -11.87 -9.98
N VAL A 78 29.55 -10.58 -10.33
CA VAL A 78 28.24 -9.90 -10.40
C VAL A 78 27.33 -10.59 -11.40
N LYS A 79 27.83 -10.84 -12.63
CA LYS A 79 27.08 -11.54 -13.69
C LYS A 79 26.58 -12.90 -13.20
N ALA A 80 27.48 -13.74 -12.71
CA ALA A 80 27.14 -15.10 -12.27
C ALA A 80 26.11 -15.11 -11.12
N ALA A 81 26.26 -14.20 -10.15
CA ALA A 81 25.32 -14.09 -9.03
C ALA A 81 23.95 -13.54 -9.46
N CYS A 82 23.90 -12.60 -10.41
CA CYS A 82 22.63 -12.13 -10.95
C CYS A 82 21.94 -13.20 -11.80
N GLU A 83 22.68 -13.97 -12.61
CA GLU A 83 22.13 -15.12 -13.34
C GLU A 83 21.57 -16.18 -12.38
N GLU A 84 22.26 -16.44 -11.26
CA GLU A 84 21.73 -17.30 -10.19
C GLU A 84 20.43 -16.73 -9.61
N ALA A 85 20.36 -15.42 -9.34
CA ALA A 85 19.15 -14.77 -8.85
C ALA A 85 17.98 -14.88 -9.84
N LEU A 86 18.22 -14.58 -11.12
CA LEU A 86 17.22 -14.62 -12.18
C LEU A 86 16.76 -16.03 -12.54
N SER A 87 17.60 -17.05 -12.31
CA SER A 87 17.18 -18.45 -12.45
C SER A 87 16.12 -18.86 -11.43
N LYS A 88 16.07 -18.20 -10.27
CA LYS A 88 15.11 -18.45 -9.19
C LYS A 88 13.93 -17.48 -9.22
N ASP A 89 14.21 -16.23 -9.58
CA ASP A 89 13.21 -15.17 -9.71
C ASP A 89 13.46 -14.40 -11.02
N PRO A 90 12.87 -14.86 -12.15
CA PRO A 90 13.01 -14.18 -13.44
C PRO A 90 12.46 -12.75 -13.46
N GLY A 91 11.68 -12.34 -12.44
CA GLY A 91 11.13 -10.99 -12.32
C GLY A 91 11.97 -10.04 -11.47
N HIS A 92 13.15 -10.47 -10.99
CA HIS A 92 13.95 -9.69 -10.04
C HIS A 92 14.59 -8.46 -10.70
N LEU A 93 13.90 -7.32 -10.64
CA LEU A 93 14.27 -6.09 -11.36
C LEU A 93 15.65 -5.54 -10.98
N GLU A 94 16.06 -5.68 -9.72
CA GLU A 94 17.37 -5.25 -9.24
C GLU A 94 18.49 -6.14 -9.79
N ALA A 95 18.23 -7.44 -9.92
CA ALA A 95 19.17 -8.38 -10.55
C ALA A 95 19.26 -8.10 -12.05
N HIS A 96 18.15 -7.80 -12.73
CA HIS A 96 18.17 -7.30 -14.10
C HIS A 96 19.02 -6.03 -14.22
N ARG A 97 18.78 -5.02 -13.38
CA ARG A 97 19.54 -3.77 -13.39
C ARG A 97 21.04 -4.02 -13.22
N LEU A 98 21.40 -4.84 -12.25
CA LEU A 98 22.81 -5.10 -11.93
C LEU A 98 23.51 -5.99 -12.96
N LEU A 99 22.80 -6.98 -13.52
CA LEU A 99 23.29 -7.81 -14.61
C LEU A 99 23.53 -6.97 -15.87
N GLY A 100 22.62 -6.07 -16.21
CA GLY A 100 22.78 -5.15 -17.34
C GLY A 100 24.08 -4.34 -17.24
N THR A 101 24.41 -3.86 -16.04
CA THR A 101 25.68 -3.16 -15.78
C THR A 101 26.89 -4.08 -15.85
N ALA A 102 26.82 -5.28 -15.30
CA ALA A 102 27.92 -6.23 -15.37
C ALA A 102 28.23 -6.61 -16.82
N LEU A 103 27.20 -6.87 -17.64
CA LEU A 103 27.34 -7.18 -19.07
C LEU A 103 27.95 -6.00 -19.84
N ALA A 104 27.48 -4.78 -19.57
CA ALA A 104 28.06 -3.56 -20.15
C ALA A 104 29.56 -3.44 -19.85
N GLN A 105 29.97 -3.74 -18.60
CA GLN A 105 31.37 -3.69 -18.17
C GLN A 105 32.21 -4.84 -18.75
N LEU A 106 31.59 -5.98 -19.05
CA LEU A 106 32.23 -7.13 -19.69
C LEU A 106 32.22 -7.04 -21.23
N GLY A 107 31.59 -6.02 -21.82
CA GLY A 107 31.53 -5.79 -23.25
C GLY A 107 30.40 -6.49 -23.99
N ASP A 108 29.50 -7.20 -23.28
CA ASP A 108 28.27 -7.75 -23.87
C ASP A 108 27.18 -6.67 -23.89
N LEU A 109 27.22 -5.83 -24.92
CA LEU A 109 26.36 -4.65 -25.02
C LEU A 109 24.90 -5.02 -25.31
N ASP A 110 24.66 -6.05 -26.12
CA ASP A 110 23.29 -6.46 -26.47
C ASP A 110 22.60 -7.11 -25.27
N GLY A 111 23.31 -7.98 -24.53
CA GLY A 111 22.83 -8.53 -23.27
C GLY A 111 22.57 -7.43 -22.23
N ALA A 112 23.46 -6.44 -22.14
CA ALA A 112 23.27 -5.28 -21.27
C ALA A 112 21.96 -4.55 -21.59
N THR A 113 21.69 -4.26 -22.87
CA THR A 113 20.47 -3.57 -23.30
C THR A 113 19.21 -4.31 -22.83
N GLY A 114 19.11 -5.62 -23.07
CA GLY A 114 17.92 -6.39 -22.70
C GLY A 114 17.59 -6.33 -21.21
N HIS A 115 18.62 -6.48 -20.36
CA HIS A 115 18.44 -6.43 -18.91
C HIS A 115 18.15 -5.01 -18.38
N LEU A 116 18.80 -3.98 -18.92
CA LEU A 116 18.52 -2.59 -18.55
C LEU A 116 17.09 -2.16 -18.95
N VAL A 117 16.64 -2.53 -20.16
CA VAL A 117 15.27 -2.28 -20.62
C VAL A 117 14.26 -2.94 -19.69
N THR A 118 14.48 -4.21 -19.32
CA THR A 118 13.57 -4.94 -18.41
C THR A 118 13.46 -4.25 -17.05
N ALA A 119 14.60 -3.86 -16.45
CA ALA A 119 14.59 -3.19 -15.15
C ALA A 119 13.88 -1.83 -15.19
N VAL A 120 14.17 -1.01 -16.20
CA VAL A 120 13.61 0.34 -16.34
C VAL A 120 12.13 0.30 -16.68
N ALA A 121 11.71 -0.64 -17.52
CA ALA A 121 10.29 -0.82 -17.85
C ALA A 121 9.48 -1.28 -16.63
N GLY A 122 10.02 -2.19 -15.82
CA GLY A 122 9.36 -2.71 -14.62
C GLY A 122 9.27 -1.69 -13.47
N ASP A 123 10.30 -0.85 -13.29
CA ASP A 123 10.33 0.18 -12.24
C ASP A 123 11.01 1.47 -12.72
N PHE A 124 10.28 2.20 -13.59
CA PHE A 124 10.79 3.42 -14.20
C PHE A 124 11.12 4.49 -13.16
N VAL A 125 10.28 4.67 -12.14
CA VAL A 125 10.47 5.70 -11.11
C VAL A 125 11.79 5.50 -10.37
N ARG A 126 12.18 4.24 -10.09
CA ARG A 126 13.45 3.93 -9.44
C ARG A 126 14.67 4.17 -10.33
N TRP A 127 14.61 3.65 -11.56
CA TRP A 127 15.81 3.47 -12.39
C TRP A 127 15.90 4.44 -13.56
N GLY A 128 14.76 4.79 -14.15
CA GLY A 128 14.68 5.67 -15.31
C GLY A 128 15.43 6.98 -15.14
N PRO A 129 15.10 7.82 -14.15
CA PRO A 129 15.68 9.16 -14.01
C PRO A 129 17.22 9.19 -13.96
N LYS A 130 17.86 8.19 -13.33
CA LYS A 130 19.31 8.18 -13.06
C LYS A 130 20.10 7.26 -13.99
N LEU A 131 19.43 6.48 -14.84
CA LEU A 131 20.08 5.48 -15.71
C LEU A 131 21.14 6.09 -16.63
N LEU A 132 20.79 7.22 -17.27
CA LEU A 132 21.63 7.88 -18.27
C LEU A 132 22.81 8.64 -17.65
N GLU A 133 22.82 8.75 -16.32
CA GLU A 133 23.88 9.40 -15.52
C GLU A 133 24.76 8.37 -14.79
N ASP A 134 24.47 7.06 -14.95
CA ASP A 134 25.21 5.99 -14.29
C ASP A 134 26.64 5.90 -14.84
N LYS A 135 27.61 6.19 -13.99
CA LYS A 135 29.04 6.19 -14.33
C LYS A 135 29.54 4.82 -14.77
N ASP A 136 28.98 3.74 -14.23
CA ASP A 136 29.34 2.39 -14.64
C ASP A 136 28.73 2.03 -16.01
N LEU A 137 27.82 2.84 -16.55
CA LEU A 137 27.26 2.66 -17.89
C LEU A 137 27.85 3.64 -18.91
N ALA A 138 28.77 4.54 -18.54
CA ALA A 138 29.25 5.60 -19.42
C ALA A 138 29.80 5.09 -20.77
N ALA A 139 30.62 4.02 -20.75
CA ALA A 139 31.15 3.42 -21.98
C ALA A 139 30.06 2.76 -22.82
N TYR A 140 29.11 2.07 -22.18
CA TYR A 140 27.96 1.47 -22.85
C TYR A 140 27.04 2.53 -23.45
N LEU A 141 26.76 3.63 -22.75
CA LEU A 141 25.91 4.72 -23.22
C LEU A 141 26.50 5.45 -24.44
N ALA A 142 27.82 5.42 -24.61
CA ALA A 142 28.50 5.95 -25.80
C ALA A 142 28.43 5.01 -27.03
N SER A 143 28.08 3.73 -26.84
CA SER A 143 27.95 2.74 -27.92
C SER A 143 26.65 2.91 -28.73
N PRO A 144 26.53 2.30 -29.92
CA PRO A 144 25.27 2.27 -30.68
C PRO A 144 24.09 1.70 -29.88
N GLN A 145 24.30 0.64 -29.09
CA GLN A 145 23.30 0.06 -28.19
C GLN A 145 22.86 1.05 -27.10
N GLY A 146 23.81 1.80 -26.53
CA GLY A 146 23.54 2.87 -25.58
C GLY A 146 22.69 4.00 -26.16
N LYS A 147 23.02 4.44 -27.39
CA LYS A 147 22.22 5.43 -28.13
C LYS A 147 20.80 4.92 -28.43
N ALA A 148 20.65 3.64 -28.76
CA ALA A 148 19.35 3.00 -28.95
C ALA A 148 18.52 3.02 -27.64
N LEU A 149 19.15 2.65 -26.52
CA LEU A 149 18.52 2.70 -25.20
C LEU A 149 18.10 4.11 -24.83
N PHE A 150 18.90 5.14 -25.14
CA PHE A 150 18.54 6.54 -24.89
C PHE A 150 17.25 6.93 -25.62
N GLY A 151 17.13 6.56 -26.90
CA GLY A 151 15.91 6.81 -27.68
C GLY A 151 14.68 6.09 -27.12
N LEU A 152 14.85 4.84 -26.67
CA LEU A 152 13.78 4.08 -26.02
C LEU A 152 13.42 4.63 -24.63
N HIS A 153 14.41 5.07 -23.85
CA HIS A 153 14.22 5.64 -22.51
C HIS A 153 13.28 6.84 -22.52
N ALA A 154 13.43 7.77 -23.47
CA ALA A 154 12.53 8.90 -23.61
C ALA A 154 11.06 8.48 -23.84
N LYS A 155 10.85 7.41 -24.62
CA LYS A 155 9.51 6.83 -24.85
C LYS A 155 8.97 6.15 -23.59
N MET A 156 9.81 5.40 -22.87
CA MET A 156 9.45 4.79 -21.57
C MET A 156 9.08 5.85 -20.54
N LYS A 157 9.81 6.97 -20.48
CA LYS A 157 9.50 8.12 -19.62
C LYS A 157 8.11 8.67 -19.91
N ALA A 158 7.85 9.02 -21.18
CA ALA A 158 6.56 9.58 -21.57
C ALA A 158 5.40 8.61 -21.30
N ALA A 159 5.59 7.31 -21.57
CA ALA A 159 4.60 6.29 -21.27
C ALA A 159 4.36 6.12 -19.77
N ALA A 160 5.41 6.11 -18.94
CA ALA A 160 5.29 6.04 -17.49
C ALA A 160 4.56 7.28 -16.94
N GLU A 161 4.94 8.49 -17.37
CA GLU A 161 4.29 9.73 -16.94
C GLU A 161 2.80 9.76 -17.31
N ALA A 162 2.44 9.33 -18.52
CA ALA A 162 1.05 9.25 -18.95
C ALA A 162 0.24 8.24 -18.13
N LYS A 163 0.79 7.04 -17.90
CA LYS A 163 0.14 6.00 -17.09
C LYS A 163 0.00 6.38 -15.62
N ILE A 164 1.00 7.05 -15.06
CA ILE A 164 0.93 7.57 -13.69
C ILE A 164 -0.16 8.65 -13.59
N ALA A 165 -0.22 9.59 -14.53
CA ALA A 165 -1.19 10.67 -14.52
C ALA A 165 -2.64 10.19 -14.74
N GLY A 166 -2.84 9.16 -15.57
CA GLY A 166 -4.16 8.56 -15.83
C GLY A 166 -4.55 7.41 -14.89
N GLY A 167 -3.59 6.90 -14.11
CA GLY A 167 -3.77 5.68 -13.32
C GLY A 167 -4.46 5.90 -11.97
N LEU A 168 -5.02 4.82 -11.44
CA LEU A 168 -5.57 4.77 -10.08
C LEU A 168 -4.43 4.65 -9.08
N TRP A 169 -4.19 5.70 -8.29
CA TRP A 169 -3.16 5.65 -7.23
C TRP A 169 -3.65 4.89 -6.02
N LEU A 170 -2.94 3.86 -5.59
CA LEU A 170 -3.36 2.94 -4.53
C LEU A 170 -2.17 2.41 -3.74
N LEU A 171 -2.44 1.87 -2.56
CA LEU A 171 -1.46 1.12 -1.78
C LEU A 171 -1.57 -0.37 -2.12
N GLY A 172 -0.44 -1.01 -2.38
CA GLY A 172 -0.36 -2.43 -2.67
C GLY A 172 0.67 -3.14 -1.81
N ARG A 173 0.33 -4.33 -1.32
CA ARG A 173 1.25 -5.17 -0.54
C ARG A 173 2.05 -6.09 -1.46
N ARG A 174 3.38 -6.08 -1.34
CA ARG A 174 4.24 -7.06 -2.03
C ARG A 174 4.06 -8.49 -1.51
N GLY A 175 3.54 -8.64 -0.30
CA GLY A 175 3.28 -9.92 0.35
C GLY A 175 2.40 -9.74 1.59
N ALA A 176 1.78 -10.82 2.06
CA ALA A 176 0.86 -10.77 3.19
C ALA A 176 1.49 -10.09 4.42
N PHE A 177 0.68 -9.34 5.17
CA PHE A 177 1.09 -8.76 6.44
C PHE A 177 1.57 -9.85 7.40
N LYS A 178 2.70 -9.64 8.07
CA LYS A 178 3.21 -10.55 9.08
C LYS A 178 3.15 -9.86 10.43
N TRP A 179 2.29 -10.39 11.30
CA TRP A 179 2.23 -9.98 12.69
C TRP A 179 3.56 -10.26 13.40
N PRO A 180 4.13 -9.28 14.12
CA PRO A 180 5.27 -9.54 15.00
C PRO A 180 4.86 -10.51 16.10
N SER A 181 5.66 -11.55 16.33
CA SER A 181 5.28 -12.68 17.19
C SER A 181 6.06 -12.77 18.50
N LYS A 182 7.21 -12.09 18.60
CA LYS A 182 8.01 -12.08 19.84
C LYS A 182 7.53 -10.92 20.73
N LYS A 183 8.01 -10.86 21.96
CA LYS A 183 7.85 -9.67 22.81
C LYS A 183 8.94 -8.63 22.50
N GLY A 184 8.66 -7.37 22.82
CA GLY A 184 9.62 -6.29 22.69
C GLY A 184 9.70 -5.73 21.27
N ASN A 185 10.66 -4.81 21.11
CA ASN A 185 10.89 -4.07 19.87
C ASN A 185 11.40 -4.96 18.72
N GLN A 186 10.60 -5.10 17.67
CA GLN A 186 10.85 -5.90 16.48
C GLN A 186 10.72 -5.08 15.20
N TRP A 187 11.41 -5.55 14.15
CA TRP A 187 11.13 -5.11 12.79
C TRP A 187 9.73 -5.56 12.36
N ALA A 188 8.97 -4.62 11.83
CA ALA A 188 7.61 -4.83 11.37
C ALA A 188 7.24 -3.71 10.40
N ALA A 189 6.67 -4.06 9.26
CA ALA A 189 6.25 -3.11 8.24
C ALA A 189 4.94 -3.57 7.62
N THR A 190 4.22 -2.65 6.98
CA THR A 190 3.03 -2.99 6.19
C THR A 190 3.36 -3.84 4.97
N ARG A 191 4.60 -3.85 4.49
CA ARG A 191 4.94 -4.43 3.18
C ARG A 191 4.21 -3.71 2.04
N GLY A 192 3.80 -2.46 2.27
CA GLY A 192 3.04 -1.63 1.35
C GLY A 192 3.92 -0.57 0.69
N GLU A 193 3.63 -0.28 -0.57
CA GLU A 193 4.11 0.91 -1.28
C GLU A 193 2.94 1.57 -2.00
N LEU A 194 3.13 2.81 -2.43
CA LEU A 194 2.22 3.51 -3.32
C LEU A 194 2.49 3.10 -4.77
N TYR A 195 1.42 2.86 -5.52
CA TYR A 195 1.44 2.48 -6.93
C TYR A 195 0.45 3.33 -7.72
N ALA A 196 0.73 3.55 -9.00
CA ALA A 196 -0.29 3.88 -9.99
C ALA A 196 -0.68 2.59 -10.71
N TYR A 197 -1.98 2.28 -10.75
CA TYR A 197 -2.52 1.18 -11.53
C TYR A 197 -3.09 1.68 -12.85
N ASP A 198 -2.57 1.15 -13.96
CA ASP A 198 -3.06 1.40 -15.30
C ASP A 198 -4.14 0.38 -15.67
N ALA A 199 -5.36 0.83 -15.91
CA ALA A 199 -6.50 -0.06 -16.15
C ALA A 199 -6.48 -0.70 -17.55
N GLU A 200 -5.85 -0.05 -18.53
CA GLU A 200 -5.74 -0.52 -19.91
C GLU A 200 -4.80 -1.73 -20.00
N ASP A 201 -3.55 -1.57 -19.54
CA ASP A 201 -2.54 -2.63 -19.59
C ASP A 201 -2.58 -3.56 -18.37
N LYS A 202 -3.35 -3.19 -17.33
CA LYS A 202 -3.43 -3.91 -16.05
C LYS A 202 -2.08 -4.06 -15.38
N THR A 203 -1.29 -2.98 -15.40
CA THR A 203 0.03 -2.93 -14.78
C THR A 203 0.07 -1.98 -13.60
N PHE A 204 0.98 -2.26 -12.68
CA PHE A 204 1.31 -1.45 -11.52
C PHE A 204 2.65 -0.76 -11.75
N ILE A 205 2.67 0.56 -11.57
CA ILE A 205 3.88 1.37 -11.56
C ILE A 205 4.16 1.74 -10.10
N ARG A 206 5.27 1.26 -9.54
CA ARG A 206 5.68 1.59 -8.17
C ARG A 206 6.10 3.05 -8.10
N LEU A 207 5.45 3.81 -7.23
CA LEU A 207 5.70 5.25 -7.06
C LEU A 207 6.66 5.53 -5.90
N THR A 208 6.73 4.65 -4.91
CA THR A 208 7.55 4.86 -3.71
C THR A 208 8.50 3.69 -3.44
N HIS A 209 9.65 4.01 -2.82
CA HIS A 209 10.72 3.06 -2.50
C HIS A 209 11.14 3.20 -1.04
N THR A 210 10.23 2.86 -0.14
CA THR A 210 10.32 3.07 1.31
C THR A 210 10.60 1.78 2.08
N ASP A 211 11.27 0.81 1.45
CA ASP A 211 11.45 -0.55 1.98
C ASP A 211 10.13 -1.27 2.33
N HIS A 212 9.05 -0.85 1.66
CA HIS A 212 7.70 -1.35 1.80
C HIS A 212 7.09 -1.08 3.18
N GLU A 213 7.28 0.13 3.70
CA GLU A 213 6.85 0.55 5.04
C GLU A 213 5.56 1.41 5.02
N VAL A 214 5.07 1.81 3.84
CA VAL A 214 3.93 2.72 3.71
C VAL A 214 2.63 2.07 4.17
N ALA A 215 1.97 2.72 5.13
CA ALA A 215 0.68 2.34 5.68
C ALA A 215 -0.45 3.23 5.19
N ALA A 216 -0.19 4.51 4.94
CA ALA A 216 -1.18 5.43 4.42
C ALA A 216 -0.51 6.54 3.58
N TRP A 217 -1.30 7.19 2.73
CA TRP A 217 -0.88 8.40 2.02
C TRP A 217 -1.99 9.45 2.01
N LEU A 218 -1.59 10.72 1.99
CA LEU A 218 -2.49 11.87 2.01
C LEU A 218 -1.95 12.98 1.09
N PRO A 219 -2.66 13.35 0.01
CA PRO A 219 -2.28 14.52 -0.79
C PRO A 219 -2.52 15.82 0.00
N SER A 220 -1.66 16.82 -0.20
CA SER A 220 -1.90 18.17 0.28
C SER A 220 -3.17 18.75 -0.35
N PRO A 221 -3.87 19.70 0.32
CA PRO A 221 -5.01 20.39 -0.29
C PRO A 221 -4.67 21.04 -1.65
N GLY A 222 -3.43 21.52 -1.81
CA GLY A 222 -2.91 22.11 -3.05
C GLY A 222 -2.52 21.09 -4.13
N GLY A 223 -2.34 19.81 -3.76
CA GLY A 223 -1.93 18.74 -4.68
C GLY A 223 -0.49 18.84 -5.17
N ASP A 224 0.35 19.62 -4.50
CA ASP A 224 1.78 19.83 -4.78
C ASP A 224 2.69 18.97 -3.89
N GLU A 225 2.10 18.23 -2.95
CA GLU A 225 2.80 17.35 -2.01
C GLU A 225 1.93 16.14 -1.68
N ILE A 226 2.58 15.01 -1.38
CA ILE A 226 1.94 13.85 -0.73
C ILE A 226 2.67 13.59 0.58
N ALA A 227 1.92 13.48 1.67
CA ALA A 227 2.41 12.92 2.92
C ALA A 227 2.25 11.40 2.91
N LEU A 228 3.35 10.67 3.11
CA LEU A 228 3.39 9.25 3.35
C LEU A 228 3.51 8.99 4.85
N VAL A 229 2.77 7.99 5.34
CA VAL A 229 2.83 7.55 6.74
C VAL A 229 3.18 6.08 6.76
N GLY A 230 4.19 5.71 7.54
CA GLY A 230 4.66 4.34 7.66
C GLY A 230 5.25 4.02 9.02
N TYR A 231 5.69 2.78 9.16
CA TYR A 231 6.42 2.30 10.33
C TYR A 231 7.30 1.12 9.96
N ASP A 232 8.35 0.94 10.74
CA ASP A 232 9.34 -0.12 10.52
C ASP A 232 9.70 -0.88 11.80
N ARG A 233 9.28 -0.37 12.97
CA ARG A 233 9.44 -1.03 14.25
C ARG A 233 8.19 -0.99 15.11
N VAL A 234 7.89 -2.12 15.72
CA VAL A 234 6.77 -2.33 16.63
C VAL A 234 7.29 -2.89 17.94
N ASP A 235 6.78 -2.38 19.06
CA ASP A 235 7.00 -2.94 20.38
C ASP A 235 5.79 -3.80 20.75
N MET A 236 6.01 -5.12 20.84
CA MET A 236 4.96 -6.07 21.20
C MET A 236 4.95 -6.30 22.71
N PRO A 237 3.78 -6.25 23.36
CA PRO A 237 3.67 -6.59 24.78
C PRO A 237 4.07 -8.04 25.03
N ASP A 238 4.49 -8.35 26.27
CA ASP A 238 4.80 -9.74 26.64
C ASP A 238 3.50 -10.57 26.62
N PRO A 239 3.42 -11.61 25.77
CA PRO A 239 2.25 -12.49 25.73
C PRO A 239 2.09 -13.34 27.00
N ARG A 240 2.93 -13.19 28.03
CA ARG A 240 2.78 -13.91 29.31
C ARG A 240 2.64 -12.98 30.51
N ALA A 241 2.56 -11.66 30.29
CA ALA A 241 2.42 -10.66 31.36
C ALA A 241 1.14 -10.82 32.22
N GLN A 242 0.16 -11.60 31.76
CA GLN A 242 -1.04 -11.98 32.51
C GLN A 242 -1.09 -13.49 32.74
N GLY A 243 -0.24 -14.00 33.63
CA GLY A 243 -0.32 -15.39 34.12
C GLY A 243 -0.18 -16.48 33.04
N GLY A 244 0.64 -16.26 32.00
CA GLY A 244 0.89 -17.27 30.96
C GLY A 244 -0.10 -17.30 29.78
N LYS A 245 -1.06 -16.37 29.69
CA LYS A 245 -1.92 -16.16 28.50
C LYS A 245 -1.52 -14.87 27.77
N LEU A 246 -1.62 -14.86 26.42
CA LEU A 246 -1.38 -13.68 25.57
C LEU A 246 -2.07 -12.48 26.23
N ALA A 247 -1.34 -11.44 26.62
CA ALA A 247 -1.91 -10.27 27.28
C ALA A 247 -2.93 -9.59 26.34
N LYS A 248 -4.20 -9.97 26.46
CA LYS A 248 -5.27 -9.57 25.52
C LYS A 248 -5.59 -8.08 25.63
N THR A 249 -5.16 -7.41 26.69
CA THR A 249 -5.53 -6.02 27.01
C THR A 249 -4.41 -5.00 26.79
N THR A 250 -3.13 -5.39 26.81
CA THR A 250 -2.03 -4.44 26.53
C THR A 250 -1.90 -4.22 25.01
N PRO A 251 -1.94 -2.97 24.51
CA PRO A 251 -1.82 -2.70 23.08
C PRO A 251 -0.37 -2.76 22.58
N PRO A 252 -0.16 -3.18 21.33
CA PRO A 252 1.12 -2.99 20.65
C PRO A 252 1.32 -1.50 20.38
N ILE A 253 2.58 -1.08 20.38
CA ILE A 253 2.98 0.31 20.15
C ILE A 253 3.90 0.35 18.92
N LEU A 254 3.75 1.37 18.09
CA LEU A 254 4.72 1.65 17.04
C LEU A 254 5.99 2.18 17.71
N ALA A 255 7.00 1.32 17.82
CA ALA A 255 8.29 1.69 18.39
C ALA A 255 8.98 2.76 17.54
N ARG A 256 8.77 2.70 16.23
CA ARG A 256 9.19 3.72 15.27
C ARG A 256 8.17 3.81 14.13
N ALA A 257 7.40 4.89 14.16
CA ALA A 257 6.55 5.36 13.07
C ALA A 257 7.18 6.58 12.41
N TRP A 258 6.78 6.87 11.19
CA TRP A 258 7.38 7.97 10.44
C TRP A 258 6.38 8.64 9.50
N VAL A 259 6.70 9.90 9.18
CA VAL A 259 6.03 10.71 8.16
C VAL A 259 7.09 11.30 7.24
N GLU A 260 6.88 11.19 5.94
CA GLU A 260 7.77 11.71 4.90
C GLU A 260 6.91 12.36 3.83
N THR A 261 7.40 13.42 3.19
CA THR A 261 6.69 14.02 2.05
C THR A 261 7.45 13.82 0.76
N ILE A 262 6.70 13.60 -0.32
CA ILE A 262 7.22 13.42 -1.66
C ILE A 262 6.59 14.43 -2.62
N ASP A 263 7.32 14.75 -3.68
CA ASP A 263 6.78 15.50 -4.80
C ASP A 263 5.90 14.58 -5.66
N PRO A 264 4.62 14.91 -5.94
CA PRO A 264 3.70 14.04 -6.68
C PRO A 264 4.04 13.90 -8.18
N ARG A 265 5.02 14.65 -8.70
CA ARG A 265 5.46 14.60 -10.10
C ARG A 265 6.72 13.78 -10.28
N THR A 266 7.66 13.87 -9.33
CA THR A 266 8.94 13.14 -9.39
C THR A 266 8.99 11.92 -8.48
N PHE A 267 8.11 11.88 -7.46
CA PHE A 267 8.07 10.90 -6.38
C PHE A 267 9.34 10.82 -5.52
N GLU A 268 10.23 11.81 -5.67
CA GLU A 268 11.40 11.94 -4.81
C GLU A 268 11.00 12.59 -3.46
N PRO A 269 11.65 12.19 -2.36
CA PRO A 269 11.45 12.84 -1.06
C PRO A 269 11.77 14.34 -1.12
N ARG A 270 10.89 15.16 -0.54
CA ARG A 270 11.10 16.63 -0.44
C ARG A 270 12.07 17.01 0.68
N GLY A 271 12.43 16.06 1.53
CA GLY A 271 13.35 16.28 2.63
C GLY A 271 13.54 15.03 3.49
N LYS A 272 13.85 15.25 4.77
CA LYS A 272 14.09 14.15 5.71
C LYS A 272 12.79 13.67 6.36
N ARG A 273 12.74 12.36 6.59
CA ARG A 273 11.68 11.69 7.33
C ARG A 273 11.59 12.16 8.79
N ALA A 274 10.40 12.59 9.21
CA ALA A 274 10.08 12.83 10.61
C ALA A 274 9.77 11.49 11.31
N THR A 275 10.33 11.28 12.49
CA THR A 275 10.21 10.00 13.23
C THR A 275 9.51 10.20 14.56
N PHE A 276 8.54 9.33 14.86
CA PHE A 276 7.80 9.30 16.11
C PHE A 276 8.03 7.95 16.79
N THR A 277 8.44 7.97 18.06
CA THR A 277 8.79 6.75 18.80
C THR A 277 7.81 6.50 19.93
N LYS A 278 7.56 5.22 20.20
CA LYS A 278 6.68 4.77 21.30
C LYS A 278 5.28 5.39 21.24
N VAL A 279 4.69 5.45 20.05
CA VAL A 279 3.32 5.95 19.81
C VAL A 279 2.37 4.81 19.50
N ARG A 280 1.12 4.87 19.96
CA ARG A 280 0.10 3.88 19.60
C ARG A 280 -0.29 3.97 18.12
N GLY A 281 -0.19 5.18 17.57
CA GLY A 281 -0.46 5.50 16.18
C GLY A 281 -0.23 6.97 15.91
N LEU A 282 -0.47 7.37 14.66
CA LEU A 282 -0.40 8.75 14.19
C LEU A 282 -1.70 9.10 13.47
N SER A 283 -2.18 10.33 13.63
CA SER A 283 -3.13 10.95 12.69
C SER A 283 -2.42 12.08 11.96
N VAL A 284 -2.43 12.08 10.63
CA VAL A 284 -1.70 13.03 9.78
C VAL A 284 -2.69 13.79 8.92
N TYR A 285 -2.54 15.12 8.87
CA TYR A 285 -3.41 16.04 8.16
C TYR A 285 -2.67 17.36 7.87
N TYR A 286 -3.24 18.22 7.04
CA TYR A 286 -2.74 19.56 6.79
C TYR A 286 -3.54 20.58 7.60
N GLY A 287 -2.83 21.51 8.24
CA GLY A 287 -3.38 22.68 8.90
C GLY A 287 -3.58 23.84 7.93
N VAL A 288 -4.34 24.85 8.37
CA VAL A 288 -4.53 26.09 7.61
C VAL A 288 -3.17 26.69 7.22
N GLY A 289 -3.01 27.07 5.96
CA GLY A 289 -1.73 27.55 5.41
C GLY A 289 -0.81 26.43 4.92
N GLY A 290 -1.30 25.18 4.82
CA GLY A 290 -0.55 24.06 4.25
C GLY A 290 0.49 23.45 5.19
N GLN A 291 0.43 23.75 6.48
CA GLN A 291 1.35 23.16 7.46
C GLN A 291 1.04 21.67 7.64
N LEU A 292 2.03 20.79 7.47
CA LEU A 292 1.86 19.37 7.76
C LEU A 292 1.81 19.14 9.28
N LEU A 293 0.71 18.55 9.75
CA LEU A 293 0.42 18.31 11.17
C LEU A 293 0.28 16.81 11.44
N VAL A 294 0.73 16.43 12.63
CA VAL A 294 0.67 15.06 13.14
C VAL A 294 0.18 15.07 14.58
N ASP A 295 -0.95 14.41 14.82
CA ASP A 295 -1.36 14.03 16.16
C ASP A 295 -0.74 12.70 16.52
N THR A 296 0.05 12.71 17.59
CA THR A 296 0.53 11.49 18.22
C THR A 296 -0.59 10.88 19.05
N LEU A 297 -0.70 9.55 19.05
CA LEU A 297 -1.74 8.83 19.78
C LEU A 297 -1.12 7.99 20.91
N LYS A 298 -1.75 8.01 22.08
CA LYS A 298 -1.48 7.12 23.22
C LYS A 298 -2.51 6.00 23.27
N PRO A 299 -2.18 4.84 23.86
CA PRO A 299 -3.21 3.88 24.21
C PRO A 299 -4.10 4.42 25.34
N SER A 300 -5.42 4.30 25.20
CA SER A 300 -6.38 4.40 26.31
C SER A 300 -7.04 3.06 26.64
N GLY A 301 -6.73 2.03 25.85
CA GLY A 301 -7.14 0.64 25.99
C GLY A 301 -6.43 -0.20 24.92
N ARG A 302 -6.83 -1.47 24.73
CA ARG A 302 -6.23 -2.33 23.68
C ARG A 302 -6.45 -1.76 22.28
N TRP A 303 -7.68 -1.34 22.04
CA TRP A 303 -8.14 -0.88 20.73
C TRP A 303 -8.40 0.63 20.70
N THR A 304 -8.60 1.24 21.86
CA THR A 304 -8.90 2.67 22.00
C THR A 304 -7.63 3.51 22.14
N VAL A 305 -7.70 4.72 21.58
CA VAL A 305 -6.59 5.66 21.54
C VAL A 305 -7.05 7.05 21.96
N THR A 306 -6.16 7.80 22.58
CA THR A 306 -6.36 9.23 22.88
C THR A 306 -5.20 10.04 22.32
N GLU A 307 -5.48 11.28 21.91
CA GLU A 307 -4.47 12.18 21.38
C GLU A 307 -3.50 12.61 22.50
N SER A 308 -2.19 12.50 22.24
CA SER A 308 -1.14 12.99 23.14
C SER A 308 -0.70 14.41 22.90
N GLY A 309 -0.80 14.85 21.65
CA GLY A 309 -0.31 16.15 21.25
C GLY A 309 -0.11 16.23 19.75
N THR A 310 -0.23 17.45 19.27
CA THR A 310 -0.11 17.85 17.86
C THR A 310 1.26 18.43 17.59
N TRP A 311 1.85 18.01 16.47
CA TRP A 311 3.18 18.42 16.03
C TRP A 311 3.11 18.92 14.60
N SER A 312 3.74 20.04 14.31
CA SER A 312 4.06 20.42 12.94
C SER A 312 5.35 19.76 12.49
N ILE A 313 5.42 19.43 11.20
CA ILE A 313 6.64 18.95 10.55
C ILE A 313 7.14 20.04 9.60
N ASP A 314 8.44 20.34 9.67
CA ASP A 314 9.16 20.96 8.56
C ASP A 314 9.52 19.86 7.55
N PRO A 315 8.87 19.81 6.37
CA PRO A 315 9.05 18.70 5.43
C PRO A 315 10.47 18.61 4.86
N SER A 316 11.23 19.72 4.85
CA SER A 316 12.59 19.74 4.34
C SER A 316 13.58 19.11 5.32
N THR A 317 13.42 19.37 6.61
CA THR A 317 14.37 18.93 7.65
C THR A 317 13.89 17.72 8.45
N GLY A 318 12.61 17.36 8.37
CA GLY A 318 11.98 16.32 9.20
C GLY A 318 11.85 16.70 10.67
N LYS A 319 12.18 17.96 11.03
CA LYS A 319 12.09 18.44 12.42
C LYS A 319 10.64 18.67 12.80
N THR A 320 10.32 18.31 14.03
CA THR A 320 8.99 18.48 14.61
C THR A 320 8.97 19.59 15.65
N ALA A 321 7.90 20.39 15.67
CA ALA A 321 7.62 21.34 16.75
C ALA A 321 6.21 21.13 17.28
N LYS A 322 5.97 21.35 18.57
CA LYS A 322 4.60 21.34 19.10
C LYS A 322 3.78 22.41 18.39
N SER A 323 2.55 22.09 18.02
CA SER A 323 1.65 22.99 17.32
C SER A 323 0.27 23.01 17.97
N GLN A 324 -0.42 24.15 17.82
CA GLN A 324 -1.83 24.34 18.13
C GLN A 324 -2.60 24.80 16.88
N ALA A 325 -1.99 24.65 15.70
CA ALA A 325 -2.60 25.02 14.44
C ALA A 325 -3.86 24.18 14.21
N LYS A 326 -4.91 24.83 13.69
CA LYS A 326 -6.17 24.17 13.37
C LYS A 326 -6.02 23.40 12.06
N ALA A 327 -6.67 22.23 11.98
CA ALA A 327 -6.81 21.48 10.74
C ALA A 327 -7.44 22.36 9.65
N ASP A 328 -6.95 22.25 8.43
CA ASP A 328 -7.60 22.83 7.26
C ASP A 328 -8.87 22.03 6.95
N PRO A 329 -10.06 22.66 6.88
CA PRO A 329 -11.30 21.98 6.49
C PRO A 329 -11.23 21.29 5.10
N ALA A 330 -10.32 21.72 4.22
CA ALA A 330 -10.08 21.13 2.92
C ALA A 330 -9.09 19.95 2.94
N SER A 331 -8.42 19.71 4.08
CA SER A 331 -7.53 18.58 4.29
C SER A 331 -8.32 17.30 4.58
N GLY A 332 -7.84 16.20 4.01
CA GLY A 332 -8.16 14.88 4.55
C GLY A 332 -7.38 14.60 5.84
N THR A 333 -7.62 13.43 6.40
CA THR A 333 -6.83 12.91 7.52
C THR A 333 -6.57 11.43 7.25
N VAL A 334 -5.36 10.97 7.53
CA VAL A 334 -5.07 9.53 7.61
C VAL A 334 -4.67 9.19 9.04
N ARG A 335 -5.16 8.06 9.55
CA ARG A 335 -4.76 7.52 10.86
C ARG A 335 -4.16 6.15 10.66
N VAL A 336 -3.01 5.93 11.28
CA VAL A 336 -2.28 4.67 11.23
C VAL A 336 -2.01 4.18 12.64
N THR A 337 -2.47 2.96 12.90
CA THR A 337 -2.06 2.13 14.04
C THR A 337 -1.49 0.81 13.49
N LEU A 338 -1.00 -0.08 14.36
CA LEU A 338 -0.56 -1.40 13.90
C LEU A 338 -1.72 -2.23 13.31
N ASP A 339 -2.87 -2.17 13.98
CA ASP A 339 -4.03 -3.02 13.69
C ASP A 339 -4.85 -2.47 12.52
N GLU A 340 -4.98 -1.14 12.46
CA GLU A 340 -5.90 -0.46 11.56
C GLU A 340 -5.28 0.82 10.98
N ALA A 341 -5.57 1.05 9.71
CA ALA A 341 -5.30 2.29 9.02
C ALA A 341 -6.59 2.77 8.34
N ALA A 342 -6.90 4.06 8.49
CA ALA A 342 -8.10 4.68 7.95
C ALA A 342 -7.77 6.02 7.30
N ALA A 343 -8.57 6.40 6.31
CA ALA A 343 -8.48 7.69 5.64
C ALA A 343 -9.86 8.35 5.61
N TRP A 344 -9.92 9.63 5.96
CA TRP A 344 -11.11 10.46 5.86
C TRP A 344 -10.82 11.59 4.88
N ALA A 345 -11.70 11.78 3.90
CA ALA A 345 -11.67 12.97 3.07
C ALA A 345 -12.72 13.97 3.58
N PRO A 346 -12.48 15.28 3.38
CA PRO A 346 -13.46 16.28 3.75
C PRO A 346 -14.73 16.12 2.90
N PRO A 347 -15.92 16.32 3.49
CA PRO A 347 -17.19 16.20 2.79
C PRO A 347 -17.44 17.44 1.92
N ARG A 348 -16.76 17.53 0.78
CA ARG A 348 -16.92 18.66 -0.15
C ARG A 348 -18.31 18.64 -0.79
N GLY A 349 -19.03 19.75 -0.68
CA GLY A 349 -20.39 19.90 -1.24
C GLY A 349 -21.48 19.16 -0.46
N LEU A 350 -21.22 18.82 0.81
CA LEU A 350 -22.12 18.05 1.66
C LEU A 350 -22.19 18.64 3.08
N LYS A 351 -23.39 18.69 3.64
CA LYS A 351 -23.62 18.82 5.10
C LYS A 351 -23.96 17.46 5.65
N MET A 352 -23.46 17.16 6.85
CA MET A 352 -23.77 15.90 7.52
C MET A 352 -24.12 16.15 8.98
N SER A 353 -25.29 15.67 9.40
CA SER A 353 -25.67 15.57 10.81
C SER A 353 -24.89 14.40 11.41
N ARG A 354 -24.25 14.61 12.56
CA ARG A 354 -23.42 13.60 13.23
C ARG A 354 -24.19 12.90 14.34
N SER A 355 -23.95 11.60 14.50
CA SER A 355 -24.47 10.86 15.65
C SER A 355 -23.88 11.43 16.94
N PRO A 356 -24.71 11.74 17.96
CA PRO A 356 -24.21 12.14 19.28
C PRO A 356 -23.42 11.03 19.98
N ALA A 357 -23.73 9.76 19.69
CA ALA A 357 -23.07 8.61 20.29
C ALA A 357 -21.70 8.33 19.67
N ASP A 358 -21.54 8.60 18.37
CA ASP A 358 -20.28 8.49 17.65
C ASP A 358 -20.17 9.54 16.54
N PRO A 359 -19.44 10.65 16.77
CA PRO A 359 -19.33 11.74 15.80
C PRO A 359 -18.70 11.36 14.46
N ILE A 360 -18.04 10.20 14.35
CA ILE A 360 -17.51 9.72 13.06
C ILE A 360 -18.62 9.20 12.14
N LEU A 361 -19.81 8.92 12.70
CA LEU A 361 -20.99 8.47 11.98
C LEU A 361 -21.90 9.64 11.62
N ALA A 362 -22.38 9.64 10.39
CA ALA A 362 -23.41 10.54 9.90
C ALA A 362 -24.79 9.88 9.98
N THR A 363 -25.77 10.59 10.50
CA THR A 363 -27.18 10.16 10.55
C THR A 363 -27.98 10.69 9.36
N GLU A 364 -27.55 11.81 8.78
CA GLU A 364 -28.15 12.44 7.62
C GLU A 364 -27.07 13.02 6.71
N ILE A 365 -27.30 12.95 5.40
CA ILE A 365 -26.38 13.49 4.38
C ILE A 365 -27.17 14.45 3.50
N THR A 366 -26.86 15.73 3.55
CA THR A 366 -27.52 16.77 2.74
C THR A 366 -26.56 17.29 1.68
N ILE A 367 -27.02 17.35 0.43
CA ILE A 367 -26.24 17.89 -0.70
C ILE A 367 -26.33 19.41 -0.67
N ASP A 368 -25.20 20.11 -0.58
CA ASP A 368 -25.17 21.58 -0.44
C ASP A 368 -25.90 22.29 -1.59
N ALA A 369 -25.62 21.85 -2.82
CA ALA A 369 -26.11 22.50 -4.03
C ALA A 369 -27.63 22.41 -4.21
N THR A 370 -28.27 21.36 -3.69
CA THR A 370 -29.71 21.10 -3.88
C THR A 370 -30.52 21.21 -2.61
N GLY A 371 -29.88 21.19 -1.43
CA GLY A 371 -30.53 21.07 -0.14
C GLY A 371 -31.19 19.70 0.10
N ARG A 372 -31.03 18.74 -0.83
CA ARG A 372 -31.64 17.41 -0.72
C ARG A 372 -30.93 16.59 0.35
N THR A 373 -31.70 16.06 1.29
CA THR A 373 -31.23 15.05 2.24
C THR A 373 -31.41 13.64 1.67
N ILE A 374 -30.35 12.84 1.77
CA ILE A 374 -30.31 11.42 1.39
C ILE A 374 -30.43 10.60 2.67
N SER A 375 -31.45 9.74 2.73
CA SER A 375 -31.63 8.79 3.82
C SER A 375 -30.62 7.65 3.70
N VAL A 376 -29.99 7.30 4.82
CA VAL A 376 -29.09 6.15 4.91
C VAL A 376 -29.91 4.89 5.20
N PRO A 377 -29.86 3.84 4.35
CA PRO A 377 -30.60 2.60 4.60
C PRO A 377 -30.08 1.81 5.81
N GLU A 378 -30.79 0.73 6.15
CA GLU A 378 -30.37 -0.29 7.12
C GLU A 378 -30.17 0.28 8.53
N SER A 379 -28.94 0.64 8.90
CA SER A 379 -28.60 1.16 10.22
C SER A 379 -28.96 2.63 10.43
N GLY A 380 -29.31 3.36 9.35
CA GLY A 380 -29.52 4.81 9.42
C GLY A 380 -28.22 5.60 9.68
N LEU A 381 -27.07 4.91 9.64
CA LEU A 381 -25.76 5.45 9.99
C LEU A 381 -24.78 5.18 8.85
N ALA A 382 -24.01 6.19 8.46
CA ALA A 382 -22.94 6.07 7.48
C ALA A 382 -21.62 6.53 8.12
N PRO A 383 -20.49 5.81 7.96
CA PRO A 383 -19.20 6.37 8.31
C PRO A 383 -18.97 7.62 7.46
N ALA A 384 -18.88 8.79 8.08
CA ALA A 384 -18.75 10.05 7.35
C ALA A 384 -17.48 10.08 6.50
N GLY A 385 -16.45 9.35 6.93
CA GLY A 385 -15.24 9.08 6.17
C GLY A 385 -15.45 8.40 4.85
N ASN A 386 -16.60 7.75 4.61
CA ASN A 386 -16.93 7.03 3.39
C ASN A 386 -18.03 7.71 2.58
N VAL A 387 -18.40 8.95 2.87
CA VAL A 387 -19.40 9.69 2.08
C VAL A 387 -18.68 10.54 1.03
N ARG A 388 -19.00 10.36 -0.26
CA ARG A 388 -18.29 11.01 -1.38
C ARG A 388 -19.24 11.45 -2.50
N LEU A 389 -19.24 12.74 -2.77
CA LEU A 389 -19.84 13.30 -3.98
C LEU A 389 -18.86 13.13 -5.15
N ASN A 390 -19.37 12.78 -6.34
CA ASN A 390 -18.56 12.79 -7.57
C ASN A 390 -18.16 14.23 -7.94
N PRO A 391 -17.12 14.43 -8.77
CA PRO A 391 -16.62 15.78 -9.09
C PRO A 391 -17.71 16.73 -9.63
N GLY A 392 -18.61 16.24 -10.47
CA GLY A 392 -19.70 16.97 -11.09
C GLY A 392 -20.95 17.16 -10.20
N GLY A 393 -20.97 16.59 -8.99
CA GLY A 393 -22.07 16.78 -8.04
C GLY A 393 -23.38 16.06 -8.37
N THR A 394 -23.38 15.16 -9.35
CA THR A 394 -24.57 14.45 -9.84
C THR A 394 -24.82 13.12 -9.11
N ARG A 395 -23.79 12.57 -8.45
CA ARG A 395 -23.86 11.27 -7.78
C ARG A 395 -23.18 11.32 -6.42
N LEU A 396 -23.82 10.71 -5.44
CA LEU A 396 -23.27 10.50 -4.09
C LEU A 396 -22.99 9.01 -3.91
N ALA A 397 -21.83 8.64 -3.38
CA ALA A 397 -21.53 7.28 -2.93
C ALA A 397 -21.31 7.28 -1.42
N PHE A 398 -21.84 6.28 -0.73
CA PHE A 398 -21.62 6.09 0.70
C PHE A 398 -21.74 4.63 1.10
N SER A 399 -21.13 4.26 2.22
CA SER A 399 -21.37 2.97 2.87
C SER A 399 -22.25 3.14 4.10
N THR A 400 -23.07 2.15 4.43
CA THR A 400 -23.73 2.06 5.74
C THR A 400 -22.74 1.58 6.80
N PHE A 401 -23.04 1.87 8.06
CA PHE A 401 -22.28 1.40 9.21
C PHE A 401 -22.83 0.07 9.71
N ALA A 402 -21.92 -0.79 10.13
CA ALA A 402 -22.21 -2.03 10.83
C ALA A 402 -21.15 -2.25 11.91
N ASP A 403 -21.57 -2.69 13.10
CA ASP A 403 -20.67 -3.03 14.19
C ASP A 403 -19.91 -4.34 13.85
N PRO A 404 -18.57 -4.29 13.64
CA PRO A 404 -17.80 -5.48 13.31
C PRO A 404 -17.70 -6.49 14.46
N CYS A 405 -18.12 -6.13 15.67
CA CYS A 405 -18.18 -7.02 16.81
C CYS A 405 -19.52 -7.74 16.98
N SER A 406 -20.53 -7.40 16.18
CA SER A 406 -21.83 -8.06 16.29
C SER A 406 -21.78 -9.45 15.65
N LYS A 407 -22.09 -10.50 16.43
CA LYS A 407 -22.03 -11.91 16.00
C LYS A 407 -23.08 -12.25 14.93
N ASP A 408 -24.26 -11.64 15.05
CA ASP A 408 -25.40 -11.81 14.12
C ASP A 408 -25.66 -10.52 13.31
N GLY A 409 -24.72 -9.58 13.35
CA GLY A 409 -24.90 -8.23 12.81
C GLY A 409 -25.00 -8.19 11.30
N ALA A 410 -25.86 -7.30 10.80
CA ALA A 410 -25.88 -6.93 9.40
C ALA A 410 -24.48 -6.47 8.95
N LYS A 411 -24.08 -6.86 7.74
CA LYS A 411 -22.86 -6.34 7.11
C LYS A 411 -23.14 -4.94 6.55
N PRO A 412 -22.13 -4.07 6.45
CA PRO A 412 -22.33 -2.80 5.80
C PRO A 412 -22.61 -3.01 4.30
N SER A 413 -23.25 -2.02 3.69
CA SER A 413 -23.59 -1.98 2.27
C SER A 413 -23.09 -0.68 1.65
N ILE A 414 -22.64 -0.72 0.39
CA ILE A 414 -22.41 0.50 -0.41
C ILE A 414 -23.65 0.83 -1.22
N TYR A 415 -23.98 2.11 -1.23
CA TYR A 415 -24.99 2.72 -2.08
C TYR A 415 -24.40 3.83 -2.93
N MET A 416 -25.01 4.01 -4.09
CA MET A 416 -24.88 5.19 -4.92
C MET A 416 -26.25 5.86 -5.05
N ALA A 417 -26.31 7.16 -4.81
CA ALA A 417 -27.51 7.97 -4.94
C ALA A 417 -27.39 8.94 -6.11
N ASP A 418 -28.47 9.08 -6.88
CA ASP A 418 -28.64 10.22 -7.79
C ASP A 418 -29.00 11.47 -6.96
N THR A 419 -28.25 12.55 -7.14
CA THR A 419 -28.37 13.74 -6.26
C THR A 419 -29.61 14.58 -6.54
N LYS A 420 -30.25 14.40 -7.71
CA LYS A 420 -31.45 15.13 -8.10
C LYS A 420 -32.72 14.44 -7.61
N THR A 421 -32.78 13.13 -7.75
CA THR A 421 -33.95 12.29 -7.44
C THR A 421 -33.89 11.71 -6.03
N GLY A 422 -32.67 11.49 -5.50
CA GLY A 422 -32.44 10.75 -4.26
C GLY A 422 -32.56 9.23 -4.44
N GLN A 423 -32.73 8.73 -5.66
CA GLN A 423 -32.84 7.31 -5.92
C GLN A 423 -31.54 6.60 -5.56
N LEU A 424 -31.66 5.56 -4.73
CA LEU A 424 -30.54 4.73 -4.29
C LEU A 424 -30.36 3.52 -5.20
N LYS A 425 -29.10 3.20 -5.47
CA LYS A 425 -28.65 1.97 -6.09
C LYS A 425 -27.70 1.26 -5.15
N HIS A 426 -28.09 0.08 -4.68
CA HIS A 426 -27.22 -0.82 -3.94
C HIS A 426 -26.12 -1.37 -4.85
N LEU A 427 -24.89 -1.45 -4.35
CA LEU A 427 -23.74 -1.97 -5.10
C LEU A 427 -23.22 -3.29 -4.51
N LEU A 428 -22.98 -3.34 -3.19
CA LEU A 428 -22.41 -4.51 -2.53
C LEU A 428 -22.71 -4.48 -1.03
N THR A 429 -23.02 -5.65 -0.45
CA THR A 429 -23.03 -5.88 1.00
C THR A 429 -21.89 -6.83 1.34
N ALA A 430 -20.96 -6.41 2.19
CA ALA A 430 -19.75 -7.18 2.49
C ALA A 430 -19.12 -6.73 3.80
N ALA A 431 -18.33 -7.60 4.44
CA ALA A 431 -17.59 -7.25 5.67
C ALA A 431 -16.34 -6.41 5.34
N SER A 432 -16.54 -5.25 4.69
CA SER A 432 -15.50 -4.35 4.21
C SER A 432 -15.55 -3.01 4.95
N ARG A 433 -14.40 -2.34 5.02
CA ARG A 433 -14.33 -0.93 5.42
C ARG A 433 -14.89 0.01 4.36
N PHE A 434 -14.99 -0.47 3.12
CA PHE A 434 -15.49 0.26 1.97
C PHE A 434 -14.82 1.63 1.80
N GLY A 435 -13.49 1.68 1.74
CA GLY A 435 -12.82 2.88 1.23
C GLY A 435 -13.40 3.22 -0.15
N LEU A 436 -13.88 4.46 -0.35
CA LEU A 436 -14.52 4.92 -1.60
C LEU A 436 -13.74 6.08 -2.24
N ARG A 437 -13.69 6.10 -3.57
CA ARG A 437 -13.17 7.23 -4.35
C ARG A 437 -13.79 7.29 -5.74
N TRP A 438 -14.17 8.48 -6.17
CA TRP A 438 -14.50 8.78 -7.57
C TRP A 438 -13.22 9.03 -8.37
N LEU A 439 -13.08 8.36 -9.51
CA LEU A 439 -12.01 8.64 -10.48
C LEU A 439 -12.38 9.82 -11.37
N ASP A 440 -13.64 9.84 -11.78
CA ASP A 440 -14.28 10.88 -12.57
C ASP A 440 -15.78 10.90 -12.20
N ASP A 441 -16.61 11.52 -13.04
CA ASP A 441 -18.06 11.62 -12.79
C ASP A 441 -18.82 10.30 -12.91
N ASP A 442 -18.24 9.33 -13.62
CA ASP A 442 -18.89 8.09 -14.02
C ASP A 442 -18.23 6.85 -13.40
N HIS A 443 -17.04 6.95 -12.83
CA HIS A 443 -16.33 5.78 -12.29
C HIS A 443 -16.10 5.89 -10.77
N LEU A 444 -16.80 5.02 -10.03
CA LEU A 444 -16.60 4.85 -8.60
C LEU A 444 -15.71 3.64 -8.34
N VAL A 445 -14.70 3.82 -7.49
CA VAL A 445 -13.84 2.74 -7.00
C VAL A 445 -14.08 2.51 -5.52
N TYR A 446 -14.19 1.25 -5.12
CA TYR A 446 -14.32 0.88 -3.72
C TYR A 446 -13.60 -0.41 -3.33
N GLU A 447 -13.24 -0.51 -2.05
CA GLU A 447 -12.59 -1.67 -1.43
C GLU A 447 -13.60 -2.77 -1.05
N ASP A 448 -13.34 -4.03 -1.39
CA ASP A 448 -14.15 -5.17 -0.96
C ASP A 448 -13.54 -5.95 0.24
N ASP A 449 -14.27 -6.93 0.77
CA ASP A 449 -13.90 -7.69 1.97
C ASP A 449 -12.81 -8.76 1.72
N ALA A 450 -12.39 -8.92 0.46
CA ALA A 450 -11.25 -9.73 0.05
C ALA A 450 -9.97 -8.89 -0.12
N GLY A 451 -10.02 -7.57 0.09
CA GLY A 451 -8.90 -6.66 -0.11
C GLY A 451 -8.63 -6.35 -1.58
N ALA A 452 -9.65 -6.51 -2.44
CA ALA A 452 -9.63 -6.10 -3.83
C ALA A 452 -10.25 -4.71 -4.00
N LEU A 453 -9.98 -4.08 -5.14
CA LEU A 453 -10.66 -2.85 -5.55
C LEU A 453 -11.63 -3.16 -6.69
N ARG A 454 -12.86 -2.67 -6.58
CA ARG A 454 -13.90 -2.80 -7.61
C ARG A 454 -14.15 -1.44 -8.24
N ILE A 455 -14.32 -1.43 -9.55
CA ILE A 455 -14.62 -0.25 -10.35
C ILE A 455 -16.04 -0.42 -10.89
N VAL A 456 -16.90 0.54 -10.61
CA VAL A 456 -18.27 0.58 -11.11
C VAL A 456 -18.41 1.76 -12.07
N ASP A 457 -18.89 1.46 -13.27
CA ASP A 457 -19.49 2.46 -14.14
C ASP A 457 -20.83 2.85 -13.52
N ALA A 458 -20.89 4.06 -12.99
CA ALA A 458 -22.01 4.64 -12.29
C ALA A 458 -23.19 4.97 -13.23
N THR A 459 -22.92 5.20 -14.51
CA THR A 459 -23.93 5.50 -15.52
C THR A 459 -24.63 4.24 -16.00
N ALA A 460 -23.90 3.17 -16.30
CA ALA A 460 -24.47 1.84 -16.51
C ALA A 460 -24.93 1.19 -15.19
N GLY A 461 -24.37 1.65 -14.07
CA GLY A 461 -24.55 1.09 -12.74
C GLY A 461 -24.16 -0.39 -12.65
N ARG A 462 -23.03 -0.77 -13.24
CA ARG A 462 -22.51 -2.14 -13.18
C ARG A 462 -21.00 -2.11 -13.00
N GLU A 463 -20.46 -3.21 -12.46
CA GLU A 463 -19.00 -3.36 -12.36
C GLU A 463 -18.38 -3.32 -13.77
N SER A 464 -17.39 -2.46 -13.94
CA SER A 464 -16.60 -2.29 -15.16
C SER A 464 -15.18 -2.85 -15.01
N GLY A 465 -14.73 -3.10 -13.77
CA GLY A 465 -13.43 -3.74 -13.52
C GLY A 465 -13.22 -4.16 -12.07
N LYS A 466 -12.26 -5.05 -11.86
CA LYS A 466 -11.80 -5.50 -10.55
C LYS A 466 -10.29 -5.67 -10.54
N ILE A 467 -9.64 -5.14 -9.51
CA ILE A 467 -8.20 -5.21 -9.29
C ILE A 467 -7.94 -6.07 -8.06
N THR A 468 -7.14 -7.12 -8.20
CA THR A 468 -6.90 -8.09 -7.12
C THR A 468 -5.43 -8.29 -6.86
N GLU A 469 -5.02 -8.21 -5.60
CA GLU A 469 -3.74 -8.70 -5.12
C GLU A 469 -3.97 -9.58 -3.89
N LYS A 470 -3.43 -10.80 -3.90
CA LYS A 470 -3.61 -11.76 -2.80
C LYS A 470 -3.15 -11.19 -1.45
N ALA A 471 -2.14 -10.32 -1.48
CA ALA A 471 -1.58 -9.72 -0.29
C ALA A 471 -2.42 -8.55 0.25
N GLY A 472 -3.27 -7.94 -0.58
CA GLY A 472 -4.18 -6.84 -0.23
C GLY A 472 -3.84 -5.50 -0.90
N LEU A 473 -4.90 -4.76 -1.24
CA LEU A 473 -4.88 -3.39 -1.78
C LEU A 473 -5.66 -2.44 -0.86
N ALA A 474 -5.38 -1.14 -0.96
CA ALA A 474 -6.20 -0.08 -0.36
C ALA A 474 -6.11 1.22 -1.17
N LEU A 475 -7.13 2.07 -1.12
CA LEU A 475 -7.12 3.34 -1.84
C LEU A 475 -6.17 4.36 -1.18
N ALA A 476 -6.20 4.46 0.15
CA ALA A 476 -5.46 5.47 0.90
C ALA A 476 -4.83 4.98 2.21
N ALA A 477 -5.38 3.94 2.84
CA ALA A 477 -4.92 3.46 4.15
C ALA A 477 -4.99 1.92 4.21
N LEU A 478 -3.82 1.31 4.39
CA LEU A 478 -3.60 -0.12 4.23
C LEU A 478 -3.61 -0.85 5.57
N SER A 479 -4.82 -1.18 6.04
CA SER A 479 -5.06 -1.93 7.29
C SER A 479 -4.43 -3.32 7.30
N SER A 480 -4.08 -3.85 8.49
CA SER A 480 -3.44 -5.18 8.67
C SER A 480 -4.26 -6.35 8.12
N THR A 481 -5.57 -6.17 7.98
CA THR A 481 -6.54 -7.12 7.45
C THR A 481 -7.50 -6.40 6.50
N ALA A 482 -8.03 -7.12 5.50
CA ALA A 482 -9.03 -6.56 4.58
C ALA A 482 -10.36 -6.25 5.28
N LYS A 483 -10.80 -7.16 6.14
CA LYS A 483 -12.04 -7.02 6.92
C LYS A 483 -11.84 -6.12 8.13
N PRO A 484 -12.85 -5.33 8.55
CA PRO A 484 -12.85 -4.67 9.84
C PRO A 484 -12.56 -5.66 10.97
N ILE A 485 -11.76 -5.24 11.96
CA ILE A 485 -11.47 -6.05 13.14
C ILE A 485 -12.50 -5.68 14.21
N CYS A 486 -13.00 -6.66 14.97
CA CYS A 486 -13.76 -6.36 16.16
C CYS A 486 -12.85 -5.73 17.23
N THR A 487 -13.15 -4.50 17.61
CA THR A 487 -12.36 -3.67 18.54
C THR A 487 -13.01 -3.49 19.92
N LYS A 488 -14.00 -4.32 20.29
CA LYS A 488 -14.54 -4.33 21.65
C LYS A 488 -13.48 -4.83 22.63
N GLU A 489 -13.40 -4.18 23.79
CA GLU A 489 -12.56 -4.66 24.88
C GLU A 489 -13.06 -6.04 25.33
N PRO A 490 -12.17 -7.01 25.60
CA PRO A 490 -12.60 -8.28 26.16
C PRO A 490 -13.26 -8.02 27.52
N GLU A 491 -14.44 -8.59 27.76
CA GLU A 491 -15.06 -8.56 29.09
C GLU A 491 -14.09 -9.17 30.10
N VAL A 492 -13.85 -8.44 31.20
CA VAL A 492 -13.08 -8.95 32.33
C VAL A 492 -14.00 -9.92 33.05
N VAL A 493 -13.77 -11.22 32.87
CA VAL A 493 -14.40 -12.23 33.71
C VAL A 493 -13.67 -12.18 35.04
N GLU A 494 -14.29 -11.60 36.06
CA GLU A 494 -13.85 -11.74 37.44
C GLU A 494 -13.70 -13.25 37.70
N ALA A 495 -12.54 -13.66 38.19
CA ALA A 495 -12.37 -15.03 38.62
C ALA A 495 -13.33 -15.25 39.77
N ASP A 496 -14.24 -16.22 39.64
CA ASP A 496 -15.06 -16.73 40.72
C ASP A 496 -14.10 -17.14 41.84
N ASP A 497 -13.96 -16.29 42.85
CA ASP A 497 -13.20 -16.58 44.03
C ASP A 497 -14.06 -17.54 44.82
N GLY A 498 -13.86 -18.83 44.57
CA GLY A 498 -14.52 -19.95 45.25
C GLY A 498 -14.29 -19.93 46.76
N SER A 499 -14.89 -18.94 47.43
CA SER A 499 -15.12 -18.92 48.85
C SER A 499 -16.26 -19.89 49.11
N GLU A 500 -15.87 -21.16 49.19
CA GLU A 500 -16.60 -22.11 50.01
C GLU A 500 -16.81 -21.45 51.37
N GLY A 501 -18.07 -21.19 51.70
CA GLY A 501 -18.44 -20.68 53.01
C GLY A 501 -18.05 -21.70 54.07
N GLU A 502 -17.06 -21.34 54.88
CA GLU A 502 -16.85 -21.94 56.20
C GLU A 502 -18.12 -21.71 57.03
N GLY A 503 -18.77 -22.82 57.39
CA GLY A 503 -19.90 -22.90 58.29
C GLY A 503 -19.71 -24.05 59.26
N ASP A 504 -18.91 -23.78 60.30
CA ASP A 504 -18.89 -24.29 61.67
C ASP A 504 -19.67 -25.58 62.05
N ASP A 505 -18.89 -26.52 62.59
CA ASP A 505 -19.09 -27.29 63.83
C ASP A 505 -20.19 -28.35 64.01
N GLY A 506 -19.73 -29.59 64.28
CA GLY A 506 -20.57 -30.62 64.91
C GLY A 506 -20.03 -32.05 65.07
N GLY A 507 -18.88 -32.24 65.74
CA GLY A 507 -18.62 -33.37 66.67
C GLY A 507 -18.39 -34.81 66.17
N GLY A 508 -17.38 -35.47 66.76
CA GLY A 508 -17.46 -36.89 67.16
C GLY A 508 -16.48 -37.89 66.53
N ASP A 509 -15.39 -38.16 67.25
CA ASP A 509 -14.69 -39.44 67.48
C ASP A 509 -14.21 -40.39 66.36
N ALA A 510 -12.93 -40.76 66.56
CA ALA A 510 -12.32 -42.10 66.50
C ALA A 510 -11.86 -42.75 65.17
N SER A 511 -10.53 -42.92 65.13
CA SER A 511 -9.74 -44.13 64.83
C SER A 511 -9.47 -44.61 63.38
N ASP A 512 -8.22 -45.06 63.24
CA ASP A 512 -7.59 -45.92 62.20
C ASP A 512 -7.50 -45.34 60.78
N GLY A 513 -6.40 -45.44 60.03
CA GLY A 513 -5.18 -46.23 60.08
C GLY A 513 -4.70 -46.30 58.61
N GLY A 514 -3.54 -45.74 58.27
CA GLY A 514 -2.41 -46.57 57.83
C GLY A 514 -2.13 -46.46 56.32
N ASP A 515 -0.83 -46.38 56.00
CA ASP A 515 -0.13 -46.66 54.72
C ASP A 515 -0.67 -46.07 53.40
N GLY A 516 0.12 -45.52 52.50
CA GLY A 516 1.55 -45.65 52.22
C GLY A 516 1.72 -45.70 50.69
N GLY A 517 2.91 -45.36 50.20
CA GLY A 517 3.38 -45.90 48.92
C GLY A 517 3.49 -44.93 47.74
N ASP A 518 4.72 -44.45 47.57
CA ASP A 518 5.30 -43.90 46.35
C ASP A 518 5.16 -44.81 45.12
N GLY A 519 5.32 -44.26 43.91
CA GLY A 519 5.51 -45.10 42.73
C GLY A 519 5.60 -44.37 41.40
N ALA A 520 6.74 -43.70 41.16
CA ALA A 520 7.18 -43.29 39.83
C ALA A 520 7.37 -44.49 38.89
N GLY A 521 7.13 -44.32 37.59
CA GLY A 521 7.36 -45.39 36.62
C GLY A 521 7.19 -44.97 35.17
N SER A 522 8.24 -44.38 34.62
CA SER A 522 8.51 -44.18 33.20
C SER A 522 8.35 -45.45 32.35
N GLY A 523 7.94 -45.30 31.08
CA GLY A 523 7.97 -46.40 30.11
C GLY A 523 7.75 -45.94 28.68
N THR A 524 8.84 -45.54 28.01
CA THR A 524 8.98 -45.46 26.56
C THR A 524 8.74 -46.82 25.88
N GLY A 525 8.13 -46.86 24.70
CA GLY A 525 8.06 -48.09 23.92
C GLY A 525 7.41 -47.92 22.55
N SER A 526 8.26 -47.93 21.53
CA SER A 526 8.04 -47.76 20.10
C SER A 526 7.38 -48.98 19.42
N GLY A 527 6.84 -48.78 18.21
CA GLY A 527 6.65 -49.82 17.18
C GLY A 527 5.23 -49.82 16.60
N SER A 528 4.96 -49.27 15.41
CA SER A 528 5.29 -49.75 14.05
C SER A 528 4.24 -50.70 13.46
N GLY A 529 3.83 -50.40 12.22
CA GLY A 529 3.11 -51.30 11.30
C GLY A 529 1.61 -51.02 11.26
N SER A 530 1.03 -50.49 10.18
CA SER A 530 0.89 -51.04 8.81
C SER A 530 -0.59 -51.36 8.60
N GLY A 531 -1.19 -50.89 7.51
CA GLY A 531 -2.52 -51.36 7.14
C GLY A 531 -3.27 -50.41 6.21
N ASP A 532 -3.51 -50.89 5.01
CA ASP A 532 -4.07 -50.23 3.84
C ASP A 532 -5.47 -49.62 3.98
N ALA A 533 -5.74 -48.73 3.03
CA ALA A 533 -6.99 -48.04 2.70
C ALA A 533 -8.08 -49.00 2.11
N PRO A 534 -9.13 -48.52 1.40
CA PRO A 534 -10.14 -47.49 1.67
C PRO A 534 -11.58 -48.08 1.56
N ALA A 535 -12.63 -47.27 1.81
CA ALA A 535 -13.72 -46.99 0.84
C ALA A 535 -15.06 -46.55 1.46
N ALA A 536 -15.69 -45.63 0.73
CA ALA A 536 -17.13 -45.47 0.47
C ALA A 536 -18.07 -44.90 1.54
N THR A 537 -18.41 -43.63 1.29
CA THR A 537 -19.73 -42.96 1.24
C THR A 537 -20.96 -43.87 1.02
N PRO A 538 -22.18 -43.39 1.33
CA PRO A 538 -22.85 -42.29 0.62
C PRO A 538 -22.67 -40.90 1.22
#